data_AF-A0A7J6UTG2-F1
#
_entry.id   AF-A0A7J6UTG2-F1
#
_cell.length_a   1.000
_cell.length_b   1.000
_cell.length_c   1.000
_cell.angle_alpha   90.00
_cell.angle_beta   90.00
_cell.angle_gamma   90.00
#
_symmetry.space_group_name_H-M   'P 1'
#
loop_
_entity.id
_entity.type
_entity.pdbx_description
1 polymer ?
#
loop_
_entity_poly.entity_id
_entity_poly.type
_entity_poly.pdbx_seq_one_letter_code
_entity_poly.pdbx_strand_id
1 'polypeptide(L)'
;MKKWKEFFPQKDMRLTPSFDGRVVCYPSNVNLRDYLAWRQVDCHINNQYNTCFWMLVLKKDKTKKEAQDILKGTQTQDKNELLFQQFDINYSNLPAIFRKGSCVFRDKVEEIVKLTVNCDPVKRSKKKVVVAHCDVIGDNFWKEHPWILDE
;
A
#
# COMPACT_ATOMS: atom_id res chain seq x y z
N MET A 1 -9.01 10.34 15.71
CA MET A 1 -8.04 10.67 16.78
C MET A 1 -7.75 9.54 17.77
N LYS A 2 -8.74 8.70 18.15
CA LYS A 2 -8.59 7.66 19.18
C LYS A 2 -7.37 6.73 19.04
N LYS A 3 -6.94 6.42 17.81
CA LYS A 3 -5.80 5.51 17.55
C LYS A 3 -4.42 6.16 17.54
N TRP A 4 -4.29 7.48 17.63
CA TRP A 4 -2.97 8.14 17.48
C TRP A 4 -1.94 7.61 18.49
N LYS A 5 -2.33 7.48 19.76
CA LYS A 5 -1.47 6.98 20.82
C LYS A 5 -1.13 5.49 20.71
N GLU A 6 -1.90 4.72 19.94
CA GLU A 6 -1.55 3.32 19.63
C GLU A 6 -0.32 3.24 18.72
N PHE A 7 -0.18 4.17 17.76
CA PHE A 7 0.94 4.20 16.80
C PHE A 7 2.09 5.12 17.23
N PHE A 8 1.79 6.19 17.96
CA PHE A 8 2.76 7.19 18.41
C PHE A 8 2.63 7.44 19.93
N PRO A 9 2.98 6.45 20.78
CA PRO A 9 2.75 6.53 22.22
C PRO A 9 3.47 7.72 22.85
N GLN A 10 4.70 7.99 22.41
CA GLN A 10 5.58 9.04 22.93
C GLN A 10 5.40 10.41 22.27
N LYS A 11 4.51 10.55 21.26
CA LYS A 11 4.32 11.81 20.54
C LYS A 11 2.91 12.31 20.74
N ASP A 12 2.75 13.43 21.42
CA ASP A 12 1.45 14.09 21.51
C ASP A 12 1.04 14.72 20.17
N MET A 13 -0.26 14.66 19.90
CA MET A 13 -0.83 15.29 18.72
C MET A 13 -0.87 16.80 18.95
N ARG A 14 -0.07 17.55 18.18
CA ARG A 14 0.01 19.01 18.30
C ARG A 14 -1.19 19.71 17.66
N LEU A 15 -1.71 19.14 16.57
CA LEU A 15 -2.80 19.68 15.78
C LEU A 15 -3.72 18.56 15.35
N THR A 16 -5.02 18.85 15.32
CA THR A 16 -6.03 17.92 14.81
C THR A 16 -5.87 17.77 13.30
N PRO A 17 -5.71 16.54 12.78
CA PRO A 17 -5.65 16.32 11.34
C PRO A 17 -7.03 16.55 10.71
N SER A 18 -7.03 17.23 9.57
CA SER A 18 -8.20 17.44 8.71
C SER A 18 -7.99 16.77 7.37
N PHE A 19 -9.06 16.30 6.74
CA PHE A 19 -9.03 15.57 5.47
C PHE A 19 -9.96 16.23 4.45
N ASP A 20 -9.48 16.34 3.21
CA ASP A 20 -10.32 16.68 2.06
C ASP A 20 -11.00 15.41 1.52
N GLY A 21 -12.20 15.56 0.98
CA GLY A 21 -13.04 14.47 0.51
C GLY A 21 -13.78 14.83 -0.77
N ARG A 22 -13.87 13.87 -1.70
CA ARG A 22 -14.64 14.00 -2.94
C ARG A 22 -15.37 12.70 -3.26
N VAL A 23 -16.48 12.82 -3.98
CA VAL A 23 -17.23 11.68 -4.50
C VAL A 23 -17.06 11.64 -6.02
N VAL A 24 -16.79 10.45 -6.56
CA VAL A 24 -16.65 10.22 -8.00
C VAL A 24 -17.47 8.99 -8.34
N CYS A 25 -18.34 9.10 -9.35
CA CYS A 25 -19.16 7.99 -9.82
C CYS A 25 -18.52 7.34 -11.05
N TYR A 26 -18.47 6.02 -11.06
CA TYR A 26 -17.98 5.23 -12.19
C TYR A 26 -19.13 4.44 -12.82
N PRO A 27 -19.33 4.51 -14.14
CA PRO A 27 -20.47 3.87 -14.80
C PRO A 27 -20.28 2.36 -15.03
N SER A 28 -19.09 1.82 -14.80
CA SER A 28 -18.80 0.39 -14.97
C SER A 28 -17.70 -0.09 -14.01
N ASN A 29 -17.67 -1.40 -13.79
CA ASN A 29 -16.61 -2.07 -13.03
C ASN A 29 -15.23 -1.88 -13.67
N VAL A 30 -15.15 -1.75 -15.00
CA VAL A 30 -13.90 -1.46 -15.70
C VAL A 30 -13.34 -0.11 -15.25
N ASN A 31 -14.17 0.94 -15.24
CA ASN A 31 -13.72 2.27 -14.82
C ASN A 31 -13.32 2.32 -13.34
N LEU A 32 -14.01 1.56 -12.47
CA LEU A 32 -13.62 1.42 -11.07
C LEU A 32 -12.24 0.75 -10.92
N ARG A 33 -12.01 -0.35 -11.65
CA ARG A 33 -10.72 -1.06 -11.65
C ARG A 33 -9.59 -0.16 -12.17
N ASP A 34 -9.82 0.55 -13.27
CA ASP A 34 -8.87 1.52 -13.84
C ASP A 34 -8.52 2.61 -12.83
N TYR A 35 -9.50 3.13 -12.10
CA TYR A 35 -9.27 4.12 -11.05
C TYR A 35 -8.39 3.56 -9.92
N LEU A 36 -8.71 2.37 -9.42
CA LEU A 36 -7.94 1.74 -8.33
C LEU A 36 -6.51 1.39 -8.78
N ALA A 37 -6.36 0.88 -10.00
CA ALA A 37 -5.07 0.64 -10.62
C ALA A 37 -4.27 1.93 -10.74
N TRP A 38 -4.89 3.02 -11.18
CA TRP A 38 -4.24 4.33 -11.26
C TRP A 38 -3.74 4.83 -9.90
N ARG A 39 -4.53 4.65 -8.82
CA ARG A 39 -4.07 4.98 -7.45
C ARG A 39 -2.88 4.13 -7.01
N GLN A 40 -2.84 2.86 -7.38
CA GLN A 40 -1.72 1.97 -7.04
C GLN A 40 -0.46 2.30 -7.86
N VAL A 41 -0.59 2.62 -9.15
CA VAL A 41 0.53 3.08 -9.98
C VAL A 41 1.12 4.38 -9.43
N ASP A 42 0.27 5.33 -9.02
CA ASP A 42 0.71 6.57 -8.38
C ASP A 42 1.48 6.30 -7.09
N CYS A 43 0.99 5.38 -6.25
CA CYS A 43 1.71 4.92 -5.05
C CYS A 43 3.10 4.35 -5.39
N HIS A 44 3.19 3.49 -6.40
CA HIS A 44 4.46 2.89 -6.82
C HIS A 44 5.48 3.93 -7.29
N ILE A 45 5.06 4.85 -8.17
CA ILE A 45 5.93 5.90 -8.71
C ILE A 45 6.42 6.82 -7.59
N ASN A 46 5.50 7.28 -6.75
CA ASN A 46 5.84 8.18 -5.64
C ASN A 46 6.74 7.50 -4.62
N ASN A 47 6.49 6.23 -4.27
CA ASN A 47 7.33 5.52 -3.31
C ASN A 47 8.75 5.30 -3.85
N GLN A 48 8.90 4.89 -5.12
CA GLN A 48 10.22 4.69 -5.72
C GLN A 48 11.03 5.99 -5.77
N TYR A 49 10.39 7.08 -6.22
CA TYR A 49 11.01 8.40 -6.24
C TYR A 49 11.42 8.85 -4.83
N ASN A 50 10.49 8.78 -3.86
CA ASN A 50 10.75 9.22 -2.48
C ASN A 50 11.85 8.38 -1.80
N THR A 51 11.91 7.08 -2.08
CA THR A 51 12.98 6.22 -1.57
C THR A 51 14.33 6.71 -2.07
N CYS A 52 14.48 6.93 -3.38
CA CYS A 52 15.73 7.47 -3.95
C CYS A 52 16.06 8.85 -3.37
N PHE A 53 15.06 9.74 -3.33
CA PHE A 53 15.22 11.12 -2.88
C PHE A 53 15.73 11.18 -1.44
N TRP A 54 15.09 10.46 -0.52
CA TRP A 54 15.49 10.47 0.88
C TRP A 54 16.78 9.71 1.13
N MET A 55 17.12 8.70 0.34
CA MET A 55 18.43 8.05 0.43
C MET A 55 19.56 9.00 0.00
N LEU A 56 19.38 9.77 -1.07
CA LEU A 56 20.33 10.81 -1.48
C LEU A 56 20.52 11.87 -0.38
N VAL A 57 19.41 12.34 0.23
CA VAL A 57 19.46 13.37 1.27
C VAL A 57 20.06 12.86 2.58
N LEU A 58 19.64 11.68 3.05
CA LEU A 58 20.00 11.19 4.39
C LEU A 58 21.29 10.37 4.43
N LYS A 59 21.74 9.81 3.30
CA LYS A 59 22.90 8.90 3.24
C LYS A 59 24.04 9.38 2.35
N LYS A 60 23.82 10.38 1.48
CA LYS A 60 24.86 11.01 0.66
C LYS A 60 24.97 12.52 0.91
N ASP A 61 24.33 13.01 1.98
CA ASP A 61 24.31 14.42 2.41
C ASP A 61 23.97 15.41 1.28
N LYS A 62 23.16 14.97 0.30
CA LYS A 62 22.69 15.86 -0.77
C LYS A 62 21.66 16.82 -0.22
N THR A 63 21.70 18.06 -0.71
CA THR A 63 20.60 18.99 -0.47
C THR A 63 19.34 18.50 -1.20
N LYS A 64 18.17 18.93 -0.73
CA LYS A 64 16.89 18.60 -1.37
C LYS A 64 16.85 19.01 -2.85
N LYS A 65 17.49 20.13 -3.20
CA LYS A 65 17.57 20.63 -4.56
C LYS A 65 18.44 19.73 -5.43
N GLU A 66 19.63 19.37 -4.96
CA GLU A 66 20.51 18.44 -5.68
C GLU A 66 19.87 17.07 -5.87
N ALA A 67 19.21 16.52 -4.85
CA ALA A 67 18.51 15.24 -4.96
C ALA A 67 17.40 15.30 -6.01
N GLN A 68 16.64 16.40 -6.07
CA GLN A 68 15.64 16.62 -7.10
C GLN A 68 16.27 16.73 -8.50
N ASP A 69 17.37 17.47 -8.64
CA ASP A 69 18.06 17.65 -9.92
C ASP A 69 18.65 16.34 -10.43
N ILE A 70 19.20 15.48 -9.54
CA ILE A 70 19.70 14.14 -9.88
C ILE A 70 18.56 13.24 -10.38
N LEU A 71 17.39 13.29 -9.75
CA LEU A 71 16.26 12.44 -10.10
C LEU A 71 15.43 12.98 -11.27
N LYS A 72 15.68 14.22 -11.69
CA LYS A 72 14.94 14.86 -12.78
C LYS A 72 15.20 14.14 -14.10
N GLY A 73 14.12 13.74 -14.77
CA GLY A 73 14.19 13.04 -16.06
C GLY A 73 14.57 11.56 -15.98
N THR A 74 14.87 11.03 -14.79
CA THR A 74 15.17 9.61 -14.60
C THR A 74 13.94 8.74 -14.83
N GLN A 75 14.15 7.56 -15.40
CA GLN A 75 13.14 6.52 -15.57
C GLN A 75 13.08 5.58 -14.35
N THR A 76 12.20 4.60 -14.38
CA THR A 76 12.04 3.59 -13.31
C THR A 76 13.30 2.74 -13.16
N GLN A 77 13.96 2.39 -14.27
CA GLN A 77 15.18 1.58 -14.25
C GLN A 77 16.35 2.33 -13.61
N ASP A 78 16.60 3.58 -14.02
CA ASP A 78 17.67 4.42 -13.45
C ASP A 78 17.54 4.54 -11.92
N LYS A 79 16.31 4.67 -11.41
CA LYS A 79 16.04 4.73 -9.96
C LYS A 79 16.36 3.41 -9.27
N ASN A 80 16.04 2.28 -9.87
CA ASN A 80 16.39 0.96 -9.32
C ASN A 80 17.91 0.76 -9.31
N GLU A 81 18.60 1.15 -10.38
CA GLU A 81 20.06 1.06 -10.47
C GLU A 81 20.72 1.98 -9.45
N LEU A 82 20.22 3.21 -9.27
CA LEU A 82 20.69 4.14 -8.25
C LEU A 82 20.54 3.56 -6.84
N LEU A 83 19.38 2.97 -6.52
CA LEU A 83 19.15 2.32 -5.22
C LEU A 83 20.09 1.13 -4.99
N PHE A 84 20.28 0.31 -6.01
CA PHE A 84 21.12 -0.87 -5.91
C PHE A 84 22.60 -0.51 -5.80
N GLN A 85 23.14 0.27 -6.73
CA GLN A 85 24.57 0.56 -6.81
C GLN A 85 25.06 1.47 -5.69
N GLN A 86 24.28 2.48 -5.29
CA GLN A 86 24.76 3.46 -4.31
C GLN A 86 24.40 3.12 -2.87
N PHE A 87 23.38 2.28 -2.65
CA PHE A 87 22.82 2.01 -1.33
C PHE A 87 22.62 0.53 -1.02
N ASP A 88 22.91 -0.37 -1.96
CA ASP A 88 22.66 -1.81 -1.82
C ASP A 88 21.20 -2.13 -1.47
N ILE A 89 20.27 -1.34 -2.03
CA ILE A 89 18.83 -1.52 -1.83
C ILE A 89 18.20 -2.07 -3.10
N ASN A 90 17.66 -3.29 -3.01
CA ASN A 90 16.76 -3.83 -4.02
C ASN A 90 15.33 -3.35 -3.74
N TYR A 91 14.81 -2.46 -4.60
CA TYR A 91 13.45 -1.91 -4.46
C TYR A 91 12.39 -3.00 -4.33
N SER A 92 12.49 -4.09 -5.11
CA SER A 92 11.52 -5.19 -5.09
C SER A 92 11.43 -5.92 -3.75
N ASN A 93 12.46 -5.80 -2.91
CA ASN A 93 12.51 -6.41 -1.58
C ASN A 93 11.96 -5.48 -0.48
N LEU A 94 11.62 -4.23 -0.80
CA LEU A 94 10.98 -3.35 0.16
C LEU A 94 9.62 -3.91 0.61
N PRO A 95 9.18 -3.60 1.84
CA PRO A 95 7.87 -4.01 2.34
C PRO A 95 6.74 -3.67 1.38
N ALA A 96 5.84 -4.64 1.15
CA ALA A 96 4.75 -4.49 0.19
C ALA A 96 3.83 -3.30 0.51
N ILE A 97 3.66 -2.96 1.80
CA ILE A 97 2.91 -1.79 2.25
C ILE A 97 3.41 -0.48 1.61
N PHE A 98 4.71 -0.33 1.41
CA PHE A 98 5.28 0.88 0.80
C PHE A 98 5.17 0.86 -0.73
N ARG A 99 5.33 -0.31 -1.35
CA ARG A 99 5.32 -0.44 -2.82
C ARG A 99 3.93 -0.51 -3.43
N LYS A 100 2.97 -1.07 -2.70
CA LYS A 100 1.62 -1.41 -3.18
C LYS A 100 0.50 -0.68 -2.44
N GLY A 101 0.82 -0.03 -1.31
CA GLY A 101 -0.18 0.58 -0.45
C GLY A 101 -0.96 -0.45 0.38
N SER A 102 -2.15 -0.06 0.83
CA SER A 102 -3.04 -0.92 1.63
C SER A 102 -4.41 -1.00 0.95
N CYS A 103 -4.83 -2.21 0.63
CA CYS A 103 -6.16 -2.52 0.10
C CYS A 103 -7.05 -2.97 1.25
N VAL A 104 -8.20 -2.33 1.40
CA VAL A 104 -9.16 -2.65 2.46
C VAL A 104 -10.46 -3.08 1.81
N PHE A 105 -10.87 -4.32 2.05
CA PHE A 105 -12.04 -4.92 1.41
C PHE A 105 -12.72 -5.93 2.35
N ARG A 106 -13.93 -6.35 2.00
CA ARG A 106 -14.66 -7.38 2.74
C ARG A 106 -14.38 -8.75 2.14
N ASP A 107 -13.94 -9.68 2.99
CA ASP A 107 -13.59 -11.03 2.60
C ASP A 107 -14.17 -12.09 3.56
N LYS A 108 -14.35 -13.32 3.06
CA LYS A 108 -14.76 -14.49 3.83
C LYS A 108 -13.57 -15.03 4.61
N VAL A 109 -13.55 -14.81 5.91
CA VAL A 109 -12.53 -15.34 6.82
C VAL A 109 -13.09 -16.59 7.52
N GLU A 110 -12.34 -17.70 7.49
CA GLU A 110 -12.63 -18.87 8.32
C GLU A 110 -12.17 -18.63 9.76
N GLU A 111 -13.10 -18.71 10.71
CA GLU A 111 -12.76 -18.66 12.13
C GLU A 111 -13.04 -19.98 12.81
N ILE A 112 -12.12 -20.42 13.67
CA ILE A 112 -12.35 -21.55 14.57
C ILE A 112 -13.25 -21.05 15.70
N VAL A 113 -14.49 -21.53 15.75
CA VAL A 113 -15.50 -21.07 16.71
C VAL A 113 -15.46 -21.93 17.97
N LYS A 114 -15.21 -23.23 17.82
CA LYS A 114 -15.09 -24.21 18.92
C LYS A 114 -14.14 -25.32 18.49
N LEU A 115 -13.56 -26.00 19.47
CA LEU A 115 -12.90 -27.29 19.28
C LEU A 115 -13.90 -28.40 19.67
N THR A 116 -13.94 -29.50 18.93
CA THR A 116 -14.72 -30.68 19.32
C THR A 116 -14.08 -31.36 20.54
N VAL A 117 -14.77 -32.34 21.11
CA VAL A 117 -14.23 -33.17 22.22
C VAL A 117 -12.92 -33.88 21.81
N ASN A 118 -12.73 -34.11 20.51
CA ASN A 118 -11.52 -34.69 19.92
C ASN A 118 -10.49 -33.65 19.46
N CYS A 119 -10.66 -32.38 19.86
CA CYS A 119 -9.82 -31.24 19.44
C CYS A 119 -9.90 -30.86 17.94
N ASP A 120 -10.94 -31.28 17.22
CA ASP A 120 -11.12 -30.86 15.82
C ASP A 120 -11.67 -29.42 15.75
N PRO A 121 -11.15 -28.56 14.86
CA PRO A 121 -11.61 -27.19 14.74
C PRO A 121 -12.97 -27.11 14.01
N VAL A 122 -13.99 -26.61 14.70
CA VAL A 122 -15.27 -26.22 14.09
C VAL A 122 -15.10 -24.84 13.49
N LYS A 123 -14.96 -24.80 12.17
CA LYS A 123 -14.78 -23.56 11.41
C LYS A 123 -16.12 -22.95 10.98
N ARG A 124 -16.23 -21.63 11.06
CA ARG A 124 -17.35 -20.86 10.49
C ARG A 124 -16.82 -19.75 9.62
N SER A 125 -17.33 -19.64 8.39
CA SER A 125 -17.02 -18.53 7.51
C SER A 125 -17.81 -17.28 7.93
N LYS A 126 -17.12 -16.14 8.04
CA LYS A 126 -17.73 -14.82 8.28
C LYS A 126 -17.12 -13.78 7.34
N LYS A 127 -17.95 -12.86 6.83
CA LYS A 127 -17.47 -11.69 6.09
C LYS A 127 -16.85 -10.68 7.06
N LYS A 128 -15.56 -10.38 6.92
CA LYS A 128 -14.83 -9.39 7.71
C LYS A 128 -14.08 -8.41 6.82
N VAL A 129 -13.79 -7.23 7.37
CA VAL A 129 -12.90 -6.28 6.71
C VAL A 129 -11.47 -6.79 6.89
N VAL A 130 -10.78 -6.99 5.79
CA VAL A 130 -9.38 -7.41 5.74
C VAL A 130 -8.53 -6.28 5.16
N VAL A 131 -7.26 -6.25 5.57
CA VAL A 131 -6.25 -5.33 5.03
C VAL A 131 -5.16 -6.16 4.38
N ALA A 132 -4.88 -5.91 3.11
CA ALA A 132 -3.84 -6.61 2.36
C ALA A 132 -2.93 -5.61 1.62
N HIS A 133 -1.72 -6.04 1.31
CA HIS A 133 -0.73 -5.27 0.54
C HIS A 133 -0.45 -5.99 -0.78
N CYS A 134 -1.48 -6.08 -1.62
CA CYS A 134 -1.50 -6.88 -2.84
C CYS A 134 -1.55 -6.01 -4.11
N ASP A 135 -1.31 -6.63 -5.26
CA ASP A 135 -1.49 -5.97 -6.55
C ASP A 135 -2.97 -6.02 -6.94
N VAL A 136 -3.59 -4.85 -7.19
CA VAL A 136 -4.99 -4.73 -7.65
C VAL A 136 -5.07 -4.30 -9.10
N ILE A 137 -3.93 -4.07 -9.76
CA ILE A 137 -3.84 -3.75 -11.18
C ILE A 137 -4.15 -5.01 -12.00
N GLY A 138 -3.47 -6.12 -11.68
CA GLY A 138 -3.66 -7.40 -12.35
C GLY A 138 -5.00 -8.09 -12.02
N ASP A 139 -5.35 -9.08 -12.83
CA ASP A 139 -6.61 -9.82 -12.68
C ASP A 139 -6.66 -10.75 -11.46
N ASN A 140 -5.50 -11.16 -10.91
CA ASN A 140 -5.45 -12.19 -9.87
C ASN A 140 -6.29 -11.81 -8.65
N PHE A 141 -6.14 -10.58 -8.16
CA PHE A 141 -6.93 -10.07 -7.05
C PHE A 141 -8.44 -10.14 -7.32
N TRP A 142 -8.87 -9.73 -8.51
CA TRP A 142 -10.29 -9.70 -8.88
C TRP A 142 -10.86 -11.11 -9.10
N LYS A 143 -10.06 -12.05 -9.60
CA LYS A 143 -10.42 -13.47 -9.76
C LYS A 143 -10.49 -14.20 -8.42
N GLU A 144 -9.63 -13.85 -7.47
CA GLU A 144 -9.64 -14.37 -6.10
C GLU A 144 -10.81 -13.82 -5.29
N HIS A 145 -11.28 -12.61 -5.61
CA HIS A 145 -12.34 -11.91 -4.91
C HIS A 145 -13.49 -11.42 -5.82
N PRO A 146 -14.18 -12.32 -6.56
CA PRO A 146 -15.19 -11.93 -7.55
C PRO A 146 -16.38 -11.18 -6.94
N TRP A 147 -16.75 -11.51 -5.70
CA TRP A 147 -17.84 -10.88 -4.96
C TRP A 147 -17.64 -9.39 -4.64
N ILE A 148 -16.48 -8.81 -4.93
CA ILE A 148 -16.26 -7.35 -4.80
C ILE A 148 -16.98 -6.60 -5.92
N LEU A 149 -17.09 -7.19 -7.11
CA LEU A 149 -17.63 -6.56 -8.31
C LEU A 149 -19.01 -7.10 -8.73
N ASP A 150 -19.40 -8.26 -8.22
CA ASP A 150 -20.62 -8.99 -8.61
C ASP A 150 -21.87 -8.63 -7.75
N GLU A 151 -21.94 -7.42 -7.16
CA GLU A 151 -23.15 -6.93 -6.45
C GLU A 151 -24.12 -6.18 -7.36
#